data_AF-F4CSL7-F1
#
_entry.id   AF-F4CSL7-F1
#
_cell.length_a   1.000
_cell.length_b   1.000
_cell.length_c   1.000
_cell.angle_alpha   90.00
_cell.angle_beta   90.00
_cell.angle_gamma   90.00
#
_symmetry.space_group_name_H-M   'P 1'
#
loop_
_entity.id
_entity.type
_entity.pdbx_description
1 polymer ?
#
loop_
_entity_poly.entity_id
_entity_poly.type
_entity_poly.pdbx_seq_one_letter_code
_entity_poly.pdbx_strand_id
1 'polypeptide(L)'
;MTTKVHVSTSATGSDHVARPWAGPAALAAAGVLFLVYPALRPGGDAVPSTTAAAFADWRWPIAHLAGVVGFALVAAGLLALRDRLAGTPGRRLAGWALGTWATGTALVLPYYGAEAFSLHALGAHVPDTATLLALTDAVRMGSVQMTVFGVGLVLLAVGGVLAAVAAARSGVLPRWSGVVFALGFALYLPQFWFPMELRVVHGALVAVGCIVLAVALQRSRLAR
;
A
#
# COMPACT_ATOMS: atom_id res chain seq x y z
N MET A 1 -20.55 58.00 29.01
CA MET A 1 -20.88 56.82 28.18
C MET A 1 -19.59 56.33 27.54
N THR A 2 -18.93 55.35 28.15
CA THR A 2 -17.62 54.82 27.72
C THR A 2 -17.80 53.35 27.39
N THR A 3 -17.81 53.03 26.10
CA THR A 3 -18.03 51.67 25.59
C THR A 3 -16.74 50.86 25.74
N LYS A 4 -16.72 49.89 26.66
CA LYS A 4 -15.66 48.87 26.74
C LYS A 4 -15.86 47.88 25.59
N VAL A 5 -14.92 47.86 24.65
CA VAL A 5 -14.82 46.78 23.65
C VAL A 5 -14.15 45.58 24.33
N HIS A 6 -14.89 44.50 24.50
CA HIS A 6 -14.31 43.20 24.87
C HIS A 6 -13.65 42.58 23.64
N VAL A 7 -12.33 42.51 23.65
CA VAL A 7 -11.56 41.70 22.71
C VAL A 7 -11.69 40.25 23.17
N SER A 8 -12.51 39.47 22.48
CA SER A 8 -12.54 38.03 22.65
C SER A 8 -11.21 37.44 22.17
N THR A 9 -10.41 36.95 23.10
CA THR A 9 -9.24 36.11 22.80
C THR A 9 -9.70 34.86 22.06
N SER A 10 -9.24 34.71 20.83
CA SER A 10 -9.40 33.51 20.02
C SER A 10 -8.87 32.29 20.79
N ALA A 11 -9.73 31.30 20.99
CA ALA A 11 -9.33 29.98 21.45
C ALA A 11 -8.28 29.43 20.48
N THR A 12 -7.07 29.20 21.00
CA THR A 12 -6.01 28.48 20.29
C THR A 12 -6.57 27.13 19.87
N GLY A 13 -6.73 26.94 18.56
CA GLY A 13 -7.02 25.64 17.99
C GLY A 13 -6.01 24.64 18.51
N SER A 14 -6.50 23.55 19.07
CA SER A 14 -5.70 22.38 19.38
C SER A 14 -5.19 21.81 18.05
N ASP A 15 -4.07 22.33 17.56
CA ASP A 15 -3.30 21.68 16.51
C ASP A 15 -2.91 20.31 17.08
N HIS A 16 -3.67 19.28 16.72
CA HIS A 16 -3.26 17.90 16.94
C HIS A 16 -2.01 17.68 16.09
N VAL A 17 -0.85 18.03 16.64
CA VAL A 17 0.45 17.71 16.06
C VAL A 17 0.49 16.18 16.00
N ALA A 18 0.26 15.64 14.81
CA ALA A 18 0.35 14.21 14.57
C ALA A 18 1.70 13.74 15.09
N ARG A 19 1.68 12.68 15.92
CA ARG A 19 2.89 12.22 16.61
C ARG A 19 3.97 11.90 15.56
N PRO A 20 5.22 12.34 15.75
CA PRO A 20 6.27 12.25 14.72
C PRO A 20 6.62 10.81 14.29
N TRP A 21 6.16 9.81 15.05
CA TRP A 21 6.34 8.38 14.78
C TRP A 21 5.19 7.72 14.03
N ALA A 22 4.03 8.37 13.90
CA ALA A 22 2.83 7.74 13.34
C ALA A 22 3.03 7.30 11.87
N GLY A 23 3.66 8.16 11.06
CA GLY A 23 3.98 7.84 9.67
C GLY A 23 4.99 6.70 9.49
N PRO A 24 6.16 6.74 10.16
CA PRO A 24 7.08 5.61 10.18
C PRO A 24 6.43 4.30 10.65
N ALA A 25 5.61 4.34 11.70
CA ALA A 25 4.90 3.17 12.19
C ALA A 25 3.88 2.64 11.17
N ALA A 26 3.12 3.51 10.52
CA ALA A 26 2.20 3.14 9.44
C ALA A 26 2.96 2.46 8.28
N LEU A 27 4.12 2.99 7.88
CA LEU A 27 4.93 2.40 6.82
C LEU A 27 5.46 1.02 7.21
N ALA A 28 5.96 0.84 8.44
CA ALA A 28 6.43 -0.45 8.92
C ALA A 28 5.27 -1.47 8.98
N ALA A 29 4.10 -1.07 9.49
CA ALA A 29 2.90 -1.89 9.52
C ALA A 29 2.43 -2.28 8.11
N ALA A 30 2.49 -1.36 7.14
CA ALA A 30 2.19 -1.65 5.75
C ALA A 30 3.08 -2.77 5.20
N GLY A 31 4.39 -2.70 5.47
CA GLY A 31 5.34 -3.74 5.09
C GLY A 31 4.96 -5.11 5.64
N VAL A 32 4.61 -5.19 6.93
CA VAL A 32 4.17 -6.44 7.56
C VAL A 32 2.90 -6.97 6.89
N LEU A 33 1.92 -6.11 6.62
CA LEU A 33 0.67 -6.52 5.97
C LEU A 33 0.88 -7.04 4.55
N PHE A 34 1.84 -6.50 3.79
CA PHE A 34 2.21 -7.03 2.47
C PHE A 34 2.89 -8.39 2.52
N LEU A 35 3.55 -8.76 3.62
CA LEU A 35 4.02 -10.12 3.85
C LEU A 35 2.87 -11.04 4.28
N VAL A 36 2.00 -10.55 5.18
CA VAL A 36 0.84 -11.31 5.67
C VAL A 36 -0.10 -11.69 4.52
N TYR A 37 -0.31 -10.80 3.54
CA TYR A 37 -1.20 -11.06 2.41
C TYR A 37 -0.90 -12.39 1.70
N PRO A 38 0.25 -12.58 1.01
CA PRO A 38 0.53 -13.83 0.33
C PRO A 38 0.75 -15.00 1.32
N ALA A 39 1.24 -14.75 2.54
CA ALA A 39 1.48 -15.81 3.52
C ALA A 39 0.19 -16.43 4.07
N LEU A 40 -0.88 -15.64 4.21
CA LEU A 40 -2.17 -16.09 4.72
C LEU A 40 -3.11 -16.57 3.61
N ARG A 41 -2.95 -16.06 2.38
CA ARG A 41 -3.82 -16.36 1.24
C ARG A 41 -3.75 -17.84 0.86
N PRO A 42 -4.88 -18.58 0.83
CA PRO A 42 -4.92 -19.94 0.31
C PRO A 42 -4.40 -20.02 -1.14
N GLY A 43 -3.54 -21.00 -1.45
CA GLY A 43 -2.92 -21.18 -2.77
C GLY A 43 -3.67 -22.12 -3.72
N GLY A 44 -4.80 -22.69 -3.30
CA GLY A 44 -5.55 -23.69 -4.08
C GLY A 44 -6.31 -23.13 -5.27
N ASP A 45 -6.22 -21.82 -5.57
CA ASP A 45 -6.91 -21.19 -6.69
C ASP A 45 -6.24 -21.40 -8.05
N ALA A 46 -5.04 -22.01 -8.07
CA ALA A 46 -4.34 -22.39 -9.30
C ALA A 46 -4.80 -23.72 -9.91
N VAL A 47 -5.56 -24.54 -9.16
CA VAL A 47 -6.02 -25.86 -9.59
C VAL A 47 -7.55 -25.90 -9.52
N PRO A 48 -8.26 -26.17 -10.65
CA PRO A 48 -9.72 -26.14 -10.71
C PRO A 48 -10.45 -26.89 -9.59
N SER A 49 -9.97 -28.09 -9.23
CA SER A 49 -10.61 -28.94 -8.22
C SER A 49 -10.50 -28.40 -6.79
N THR A 50 -9.60 -27.45 -6.53
CA THR A 50 -9.39 -26.86 -5.20
C THR A 50 -9.80 -25.40 -5.11
N THR A 51 -10.15 -24.76 -6.24
CA THR A 51 -10.49 -23.35 -6.32
C THR A 51 -11.65 -22.96 -5.39
N ALA A 52 -12.74 -23.74 -5.40
CA ALA A 52 -13.92 -23.44 -4.56
C ALA A 52 -13.56 -23.40 -3.06
N ALA A 53 -12.84 -24.42 -2.59
CA ALA A 53 -12.40 -24.50 -1.20
C ALA A 53 -11.43 -23.37 -0.82
N ALA A 54 -10.50 -23.00 -1.72
CA ALA A 54 -9.56 -21.91 -1.49
C ALA A 54 -10.29 -20.56 -1.34
N PHE A 55 -11.28 -20.30 -2.20
CA PHE A 55 -12.07 -19.07 -2.13
C PHE A 55 -13.01 -19.03 -0.92
N ALA A 56 -13.67 -20.15 -0.58
CA ALA A 56 -14.58 -20.24 0.56
C ALA A 56 -13.88 -20.09 1.92
N ASP A 57 -12.55 -20.18 1.97
CA ASP A 57 -11.78 -20.04 3.20
C ASP A 57 -11.81 -18.59 3.71
N TRP A 58 -12.09 -18.39 5.01
CA TRP A 58 -12.13 -17.06 5.64
C TRP A 58 -10.79 -16.31 5.56
N ARG A 59 -9.68 -17.03 5.39
CA ARG A 59 -8.35 -16.44 5.18
C ARG A 59 -8.28 -15.66 3.88
N TRP A 60 -9.11 -16.00 2.88
CA TRP A 60 -9.15 -15.33 1.59
C TRP A 60 -9.45 -13.83 1.71
N PRO A 61 -10.62 -13.39 2.24
CA PRO A 61 -10.90 -11.97 2.39
C PRO A 61 -9.92 -11.27 3.34
N ILE A 62 -9.49 -11.91 4.43
CA ILE A 62 -8.57 -11.30 5.40
C ILE A 62 -7.20 -11.02 4.78
N ALA A 63 -6.69 -11.95 3.98
CA ALA A 63 -5.44 -11.77 3.25
C ALA A 63 -5.53 -10.56 2.29
N HIS A 64 -6.60 -10.46 1.50
CA HIS A 64 -6.79 -9.34 0.57
C HIS A 64 -6.97 -8.00 1.31
N LEU A 65 -7.68 -7.99 2.43
CA LEU A 65 -7.82 -6.79 3.28
C LEU A 65 -6.48 -6.36 3.88
N ALA A 66 -5.57 -7.29 4.19
CA ALA A 66 -4.20 -6.93 4.57
C ALA A 66 -3.50 -6.16 3.45
N GLY A 67 -3.63 -6.60 2.19
CA GLY A 67 -3.14 -5.86 1.03
C GLY A 67 -3.77 -4.46 0.88
N VAL A 68 -5.10 -4.36 1.01
CA VAL A 68 -5.85 -3.10 0.96
C VAL A 68 -5.33 -2.10 1.98
N VAL A 69 -5.23 -2.52 3.25
CA VAL A 69 -4.75 -1.67 4.34
C VAL A 69 -3.26 -1.35 4.14
N GLY A 70 -2.46 -2.30 3.65
CA GLY A 70 -1.06 -2.09 3.30
C GLY A 70 -0.87 -0.93 2.32
N PHE A 71 -1.59 -0.90 1.20
CA PHE A 71 -1.48 0.20 0.23
C PHE A 71 -1.85 1.56 0.84
N ALA A 72 -2.92 1.61 1.63
CA ALA A 72 -3.35 2.84 2.29
C ALA A 72 -2.31 3.34 3.31
N LEU A 73 -1.72 2.44 4.10
CA LEU A 73 -0.71 2.78 5.10
C LEU A 73 0.60 3.25 4.48
N VAL A 74 0.99 2.75 3.29
CA VAL A 74 2.14 3.33 2.56
C VAL A 74 1.88 4.79 2.21
N ALA A 75 0.65 5.18 1.82
CA ALA A 75 0.33 6.58 1.57
C ALA A 75 0.55 7.45 2.82
N ALA A 76 0.16 6.96 4.01
CA ALA A 76 0.45 7.63 5.27
C ALA A 76 1.96 7.72 5.56
N GLY A 77 2.73 6.67 5.24
CA GLY A 77 4.19 6.67 5.30
C GLY A 77 4.84 7.69 4.36
N LEU A 78 4.35 7.78 3.12
CA LEU A 78 4.83 8.73 2.11
C LEU A 78 4.46 10.18 2.46
N LEU A 79 3.31 10.40 3.11
CA LEU A 79 2.97 11.70 3.69
C LEU A 79 4.01 12.12 4.72
N ALA A 80 4.38 11.22 5.64
CA ALA A 80 5.43 11.51 6.61
C ALA A 80 6.80 11.71 5.96
N LEU A 81 7.17 10.92 4.95
CA LEU A 81 8.39 11.15 4.15
C LEU A 81 8.38 12.57 3.60
N ARG A 82 7.29 12.96 2.91
CA ARG A 82 7.12 14.30 2.36
C ARG A 82 7.41 15.34 3.44
N ASP A 83 6.77 15.22 4.60
CA ASP A 83 6.84 16.22 5.67
C ASP A 83 8.22 16.26 6.34
N ARG A 84 8.89 15.11 6.51
CA ARG A 84 10.29 15.04 6.97
C ARG A 84 11.28 15.68 6.01
N LEU A 85 10.96 15.69 4.72
CA LEU A 85 11.81 16.29 3.70
C LEU A 85 11.56 17.78 3.48
N ALA A 86 10.73 18.44 4.31
CA ALA A 86 10.54 19.89 4.27
C ALA A 86 11.89 20.64 4.30
N GLY A 87 12.01 21.70 3.51
CA GLY A 87 13.27 22.46 3.38
C GLY A 87 14.37 21.77 2.57
N THR A 88 14.20 20.51 2.15
CA THR A 88 15.20 19.79 1.34
C THR A 88 14.82 19.76 -0.15
N PRO A 89 15.79 19.54 -1.07
CA PRO A 89 15.51 19.33 -2.50
C PRO A 89 14.60 18.14 -2.80
N GLY A 90 14.48 17.18 -1.86
CA GLY A 90 13.64 15.98 -2.00
C GLY A 90 12.15 16.20 -1.78
N ARG A 91 11.73 17.32 -1.15
CA ARG A 91 10.33 17.58 -0.76
C ARG A 91 9.34 17.44 -1.92
N ARG A 92 9.64 18.07 -3.05
CA ARG A 92 8.74 18.09 -4.23
C ARG A 92 8.54 16.68 -4.80
N LEU A 93 9.62 15.90 -4.88
CA LEU A 93 9.54 14.51 -5.36
C LEU A 93 8.78 13.61 -4.39
N ALA A 94 8.92 13.81 -3.07
CA ALA A 94 8.09 13.09 -2.11
C ALA A 94 6.60 13.46 -2.23
N GLY A 95 6.29 14.69 -2.64
CA GLY A 95 4.93 15.13 -2.96
C GLY A 95 4.35 14.39 -4.16
N TRP A 96 5.13 14.29 -5.24
CA TRP A 96 4.76 13.48 -6.40
C TRP A 96 4.62 12.00 -6.05
N ALA A 97 5.55 11.45 -5.26
CA ALA A 97 5.49 10.07 -4.79
C ALA A 97 4.16 9.78 -4.06
N LEU A 98 3.77 10.66 -3.12
CA LEU A 98 2.50 10.55 -2.40
C LEU A 98 1.30 10.61 -3.35
N GLY A 99 1.24 11.59 -4.25
CA GLY A 99 0.12 11.76 -5.19
C GLY A 99 0.00 10.57 -6.14
N THR A 100 1.10 10.17 -6.78
CA THR A 100 1.15 9.02 -7.69
C THR A 100 0.77 7.73 -6.96
N TRP A 101 1.27 7.52 -5.74
CA TRP A 101 0.92 6.37 -4.93
C TRP A 101 -0.56 6.35 -4.54
N ALA A 102 -1.11 7.47 -4.10
CA ALA A 102 -2.53 7.57 -3.71
C ALA A 102 -3.44 7.28 -4.91
N THR A 103 -3.12 7.81 -6.09
CA THR A 103 -3.83 7.49 -7.34
C THR A 103 -3.69 6.01 -7.68
N GLY A 104 -2.47 5.45 -7.64
CA GLY A 104 -2.25 4.03 -7.88
C GLY A 104 -3.05 3.14 -6.92
N THR A 105 -3.06 3.50 -5.64
CA THR A 105 -3.87 2.86 -4.59
C THR A 105 -5.35 2.88 -4.96
N ALA A 106 -5.91 4.05 -5.27
CA ALA A 106 -7.31 4.20 -5.64
C ALA A 106 -7.72 3.33 -6.84
N LEU A 107 -6.79 3.09 -7.78
CA LEU A 107 -7.04 2.21 -8.94
C LEU A 107 -6.89 0.71 -8.61
N VAL A 108 -5.99 0.30 -7.71
CA VAL A 108 -5.84 -1.12 -7.36
C VAL A 108 -6.87 -1.62 -6.35
N LEU A 109 -7.36 -0.77 -5.45
CA LEU A 109 -8.27 -1.19 -4.37
C LEU A 109 -9.59 -1.82 -4.87
N PRO A 110 -10.24 -1.35 -5.95
CA PRO A 110 -11.42 -2.03 -6.49
C PRO A 110 -11.16 -3.49 -6.87
N TYR A 111 -10.00 -3.80 -7.45
CA TYR A 111 -9.62 -5.17 -7.80
C TYR A 111 -9.48 -6.04 -6.56
N TYR A 112 -8.77 -5.54 -5.53
CA TYR A 112 -8.63 -6.25 -4.26
C TYR A 112 -9.97 -6.46 -3.54
N GLY A 113 -10.87 -5.48 -3.59
CA GLY A 113 -12.21 -5.61 -3.02
C GLY A 113 -13.06 -6.67 -3.74
N ALA A 114 -13.03 -6.68 -5.07
CA ALA A 114 -13.72 -7.69 -5.88
C ALA A 114 -13.16 -9.10 -5.61
N GLU A 115 -11.84 -9.25 -5.55
CA GLU A 115 -11.17 -10.49 -5.15
C GLU A 115 -11.56 -10.95 -3.74
N ALA A 116 -11.56 -10.03 -2.76
CA ALA A 116 -11.82 -10.36 -1.37
C ALA A 116 -13.25 -10.88 -1.16
N PHE A 117 -14.23 -10.16 -1.70
CA PHE A 117 -15.64 -10.38 -1.36
C PHE A 117 -16.36 -11.24 -2.39
N SER A 118 -16.20 -10.95 -3.69
CA SER A 118 -16.93 -11.65 -4.75
C SER A 118 -16.43 -13.10 -4.86
N LEU A 119 -15.12 -13.33 -4.92
CA LEU A 119 -14.61 -14.69 -5.05
C LEU A 119 -14.92 -15.53 -3.81
N HIS A 120 -14.82 -14.96 -2.62
CA HIS A 120 -15.21 -15.66 -1.39
C HIS A 120 -16.68 -16.09 -1.42
N ALA A 121 -17.59 -15.20 -1.81
CA ALA A 121 -19.00 -15.53 -1.97
C ALA A 121 -19.20 -16.62 -3.04
N LEU A 122 -18.52 -16.53 -4.19
CA LEU A 122 -18.61 -17.53 -5.25
C LEU A 122 -18.11 -18.90 -4.79
N GLY A 123 -16.96 -18.97 -4.14
CA GLY A 123 -16.40 -20.22 -3.62
C GLY A 123 -17.32 -20.93 -2.63
N ALA A 124 -18.07 -20.17 -1.83
CA ALA A 124 -19.01 -20.70 -0.84
C ALA A 124 -20.35 -21.16 -1.44
N HIS A 125 -20.76 -20.64 -2.60
CA HIS A 125 -22.13 -20.81 -3.09
C HIS A 125 -22.27 -21.37 -4.52
N VAL A 126 -21.18 -21.48 -5.28
CA VAL A 126 -21.21 -22.00 -6.66
C VAL A 126 -20.57 -23.40 -6.67
N PRO A 127 -21.39 -24.48 -6.66
CA PRO A 127 -20.88 -25.85 -6.60
C PRO A 127 -20.33 -26.34 -7.95
N ASP A 128 -20.84 -25.80 -9.06
CA ASP A 128 -20.36 -26.16 -10.39
C ASP A 128 -19.02 -25.50 -10.69
N THR A 129 -18.00 -26.32 -10.94
CA THR A 129 -16.62 -25.84 -11.16
C THR A 129 -16.51 -25.02 -12.44
N ALA A 130 -17.19 -25.39 -13.52
CA ALA A 130 -17.11 -24.66 -14.78
C ALA A 130 -17.68 -23.24 -14.64
N THR A 131 -18.86 -23.11 -14.03
CA THR A 131 -19.50 -21.82 -13.73
C THR A 131 -18.64 -20.99 -12.77
N LEU A 132 -18.08 -21.60 -11.72
CA LEU A 132 -17.20 -20.90 -10.78
C LEU A 132 -15.99 -20.29 -11.50
N LEU A 133 -15.32 -21.06 -12.37
CA LEU A 133 -14.16 -20.58 -13.12
C LEU A 133 -14.54 -19.47 -14.11
N ALA A 134 -15.68 -19.59 -14.80
CA ALA A 134 -16.15 -18.56 -15.71
C ALA A 134 -16.45 -17.23 -14.99
N LEU A 135 -17.10 -17.29 -13.82
CA LEU A 135 -17.38 -16.09 -13.01
C LEU A 135 -16.10 -15.50 -12.40
N THR A 136 -15.15 -16.36 -12.01
CA THR A 136 -13.82 -15.93 -11.53
C THR A 136 -13.06 -15.17 -12.60
N ASP A 137 -13.08 -15.68 -13.83
CA ASP A 137 -12.47 -15.02 -14.98
C ASP A 137 -13.15 -13.67 -15.27
N ALA A 138 -14.48 -13.61 -15.22
CA ALA A 138 -15.23 -12.36 -15.38
C ALA A 138 -14.90 -11.31 -14.30
N VAL A 139 -14.58 -11.74 -13.07
CA VAL A 139 -14.12 -10.85 -11.99
C VAL A 139 -12.69 -10.36 -12.23
N ARG A 140 -11.79 -11.23 -12.70
CA ARG A 140 -10.34 -10.97 -12.76
C ARG A 140 -9.87 -10.38 -14.08
N MET A 141 -10.32 -10.95 -15.19
CA MET A 141 -9.63 -10.86 -16.49
C MET A 141 -10.33 -9.98 -17.51
N GLY A 142 -11.45 -9.35 -17.15
CA GLY A 142 -12.08 -8.35 -18.01
C GLY A 142 -11.14 -7.17 -18.32
N SER A 143 -11.30 -6.59 -19.51
CA SER A 143 -10.38 -5.58 -20.05
C SER A 143 -10.29 -4.33 -19.17
N VAL A 144 -11.41 -3.90 -18.60
CA VAL A 144 -11.47 -2.73 -17.70
C VAL A 144 -10.75 -3.04 -16.39
N GLN A 145 -11.02 -4.22 -15.80
CA GLN A 145 -10.42 -4.68 -14.55
C GLN A 145 -8.90 -4.73 -14.67
N MET A 146 -8.39 -5.39 -15.72
CA MET A 146 -6.95 -5.54 -15.95
C MET A 146 -6.27 -4.21 -16.29
N THR A 147 -6.94 -3.32 -17.05
CA THR A 147 -6.37 -2.00 -17.37
C THR A 147 -6.26 -1.13 -16.13
N VAL A 148 -7.35 -1.00 -15.36
CA VAL A 148 -7.38 -0.19 -14.14
C VAL A 148 -6.39 -0.71 -13.12
N PHE A 149 -6.38 -2.03 -12.89
CA PHE A 149 -5.45 -2.68 -11.97
C PHE A 149 -3.99 -2.53 -12.42
N GLY A 150 -3.69 -2.82 -13.69
CA GLY A 150 -2.35 -2.73 -14.26
C GLY A 150 -1.78 -1.32 -14.22
N VAL A 151 -2.57 -0.31 -14.61
CA VAL A 151 -2.19 1.11 -14.49
C VAL A 151 -1.95 1.47 -13.02
N GLY A 152 -2.82 1.02 -12.11
CA GLY A 152 -2.64 1.19 -10.68
C GLY A 152 -1.29 0.66 -10.18
N LEU A 153 -0.93 -0.57 -10.55
CA LEU A 153 0.35 -1.19 -10.19
C LEU A 153 1.56 -0.43 -10.75
N VAL A 154 1.48 0.05 -12.00
CA VAL A 154 2.54 0.88 -12.60
C VAL A 154 2.71 2.18 -11.83
N LEU A 155 1.62 2.85 -11.46
CA LEU A 155 1.69 4.07 -10.65
C LEU A 155 2.30 3.80 -9.26
N LEU A 156 1.97 2.68 -8.61
CA LEU A 156 2.59 2.31 -7.35
C LEU A 156 4.11 2.10 -7.48
N ALA A 157 4.56 1.44 -8.55
CA ALA A 157 5.97 1.29 -8.86
C ALA A 157 6.66 2.65 -9.07
N VAL A 158 6.06 3.54 -9.88
CA VAL A 158 6.57 4.90 -10.11
C VAL A 158 6.61 5.71 -8.80
N GLY A 159 5.56 5.63 -7.97
CA GLY A 159 5.51 6.27 -6.65
C GLY A 159 6.63 5.77 -5.74
N GLY A 160 6.90 4.46 -5.77
CA GLY A 160 8.04 3.83 -5.09
C GLY A 160 9.39 4.41 -5.50
N VAL A 161 9.63 4.49 -6.81
CA VAL A 161 10.86 5.07 -7.38
C VAL A 161 10.99 6.55 -7.01
N LEU A 162 9.91 7.34 -7.14
CA LEU A 162 9.92 8.76 -6.77
C LEU A 162 10.25 8.96 -5.29
N ALA A 163 9.74 8.10 -4.39
CA ALA A 163 10.07 8.14 -2.97
C ALA A 163 11.56 7.85 -2.73
N ALA A 164 12.14 6.88 -3.45
CA ALA A 164 13.57 6.58 -3.36
C ALA A 164 14.46 7.72 -3.84
N VAL A 165 14.11 8.34 -4.97
CA VAL A 165 14.85 9.51 -5.48
C VAL A 165 14.68 10.70 -4.54
N ALA A 166 13.50 10.91 -3.96
CA ALA A 166 13.27 11.95 -2.96
C ALA A 166 14.18 11.77 -1.74
N ALA A 167 14.26 10.54 -1.20
CA ALA A 167 15.15 10.22 -0.09
C ALA A 167 16.62 10.48 -0.45
N ALA A 168 17.07 10.00 -1.62
CA ALA A 168 18.46 10.16 -2.08
C ALA A 168 18.87 11.62 -2.33
N ARG A 169 17.93 12.49 -2.72
CA ARG A 169 18.15 13.92 -2.96
C ARG A 169 17.97 14.79 -1.73
N SER A 170 17.50 14.23 -0.62
CA SER A 170 17.17 15.01 0.57
C SER A 170 18.39 15.47 1.37
N GLY A 171 19.50 14.72 1.32
CA GLY A 171 20.68 14.96 2.16
C GLY A 171 20.49 14.64 3.65
N VAL A 172 19.26 14.32 4.09
CA VAL A 172 18.92 14.02 5.49
C VAL A 172 18.61 12.54 5.74
N LEU A 173 18.37 11.75 4.69
CA LEU A 173 18.18 10.30 4.75
C LEU A 173 19.36 9.57 4.07
N PRO A 174 19.72 8.36 4.53
CA PRO A 174 20.66 7.50 3.80
C PRO A 174 20.15 7.24 2.38
N ARG A 175 20.99 7.43 1.36
CA ARG A 175 20.58 7.33 -0.05
C ARG A 175 19.95 5.98 -0.42
N TRP A 176 20.39 4.90 0.23
CA TRP A 176 19.91 3.55 -0.02
C TRP A 176 18.57 3.24 0.65
N SER A 177 18.10 4.06 1.61
CA SER A 177 16.93 3.71 2.44
C SER A 177 15.63 3.59 1.65
N GLY A 178 15.54 4.23 0.49
CA GLY A 178 14.40 4.10 -0.42
C GLY A 178 14.58 3.06 -1.53
N VAL A 179 15.79 2.54 -1.75
CA VAL A 179 16.08 1.64 -2.90
C VAL A 179 15.35 0.30 -2.74
N VAL A 180 15.42 -0.31 -1.55
CA VAL A 180 14.76 -1.60 -1.28
C VAL A 180 13.23 -1.43 -1.34
N PHE A 181 12.69 -0.31 -0.85
CA PHE A 181 11.29 0.04 -0.98
C PHE A 181 10.85 0.16 -2.44
N ALA A 182 11.60 0.90 -3.27
CA ALA A 182 11.32 1.02 -4.70
C ALA A 182 11.43 -0.32 -5.43
N LEU A 183 12.43 -1.15 -5.11
CA LEU A 183 12.58 -2.47 -5.71
C LEU A 183 11.39 -3.38 -5.38
N GLY A 184 10.95 -3.41 -4.12
CA GLY A 184 9.77 -4.17 -3.71
C GLY A 184 8.53 -3.81 -4.53
N PHE A 185 8.26 -2.52 -4.72
CA PHE A 185 7.08 -2.08 -5.48
C PHE A 185 7.26 -2.12 -7.00
N ALA A 186 8.48 -1.98 -7.53
CA ALA A 186 8.76 -2.20 -8.94
C ALA A 186 8.54 -3.67 -9.36
N LEU A 187 8.83 -4.61 -8.45
CA LEU A 187 8.60 -6.03 -8.66
C LEU A 187 7.17 -6.48 -8.31
N TYR A 188 6.30 -5.57 -7.85
CA TYR A 188 4.94 -5.93 -7.44
C TYR A 188 4.09 -6.44 -8.59
N LEU A 189 4.24 -5.87 -9.79
CA LEU A 189 3.57 -6.38 -10.99
C LEU A 189 4.18 -7.74 -11.42
N PRO A 190 5.50 -7.88 -11.61
CA PRO A 190 6.13 -9.17 -11.93
C PRO A 190 5.75 -10.35 -11.02
N GLN A 191 5.43 -10.11 -9.75
CA GLN A 191 5.12 -11.19 -8.81
C GLN A 191 3.91 -12.06 -9.23
N PHE A 192 2.98 -11.51 -10.03
CA PHE A 192 1.77 -12.23 -10.43
C PHE A 192 2.05 -13.43 -11.33
N TRP A 193 3.24 -13.50 -11.95
CA TRP A 193 3.68 -14.65 -12.75
C TRP A 193 4.47 -15.68 -11.94
N PHE A 194 4.67 -15.47 -10.64
CA PHE A 194 5.40 -16.39 -9.78
C PHE A 194 4.45 -17.31 -8.97
N PRO A 195 4.90 -18.53 -8.62
CA PRO A 195 4.18 -19.40 -7.68
C PRO A 195 4.10 -18.77 -6.28
N MET A 196 3.21 -19.30 -5.43
CA MET A 196 2.86 -18.70 -4.14
C MET A 196 4.08 -18.47 -3.24
N GLU A 197 5.04 -19.40 -3.22
CA GLU A 197 6.25 -19.32 -2.40
C GLU A 197 7.07 -18.08 -2.75
N LEU A 198 7.21 -17.77 -4.04
CA LEU A 198 7.93 -16.60 -4.51
C LEU A 198 7.14 -15.30 -4.28
N ARG A 199 5.80 -15.35 -4.23
CA ARG A 199 4.98 -14.21 -3.81
C ARG A 199 5.18 -13.90 -2.32
N VAL A 200 5.33 -14.92 -1.47
CA VAL A 200 5.68 -14.73 -0.05
C VAL A 200 7.07 -14.10 0.09
N VAL A 201 8.07 -14.56 -0.69
CA VAL A 201 9.41 -13.96 -0.72
C VAL A 201 9.36 -12.50 -1.18
N HIS A 202 8.56 -12.20 -2.20
CA HIS A 202 8.33 -10.83 -2.65
C HIS A 202 7.68 -9.97 -1.55
N GLY A 203 6.67 -10.49 -0.85
CA GLY A 203 6.07 -9.83 0.30
C GLY A 203 7.10 -9.52 1.41
N ALA A 204 8.04 -10.44 1.66
CA ALA A 204 9.14 -10.21 2.60
C ALA A 204 10.09 -9.10 2.12
N LEU A 205 10.42 -9.03 0.83
CA LEU A 205 11.21 -7.94 0.25
C LEU A 205 10.51 -6.59 0.44
N VAL A 206 9.20 -6.52 0.18
CA VAL A 206 8.39 -5.32 0.41
C VAL A 206 8.41 -4.94 1.90
N ALA A 207 8.24 -5.91 2.80
CA ALA A 207 8.31 -5.69 4.23
C ALA A 207 9.65 -5.08 4.66
N VAL A 208 10.77 -5.65 4.20
CA VAL A 208 12.11 -5.12 4.47
C VAL A 208 12.25 -3.69 3.93
N GLY A 209 11.82 -3.43 2.71
CA GLY A 209 11.88 -2.09 2.11
C GLY A 209 11.11 -1.04 2.90
N CYS A 210 9.88 -1.35 3.30
CA CYS A 210 9.05 -0.49 4.14
C CYS A 210 9.68 -0.24 5.51
N ILE A 211 10.17 -1.29 6.18
CA ILE A 211 10.77 -1.18 7.52
C ILE A 211 12.07 -0.37 7.49
N VAL A 212 12.93 -0.62 6.50
CA VAL A 212 14.18 0.15 6.31
C VAL A 212 13.89 1.64 6.16
N LEU A 213 12.94 1.99 5.29
CA LEU A 213 12.57 3.38 5.06
C LEU A 213 11.93 4.00 6.31
N ALA A 214 11.07 3.26 7.00
CA ALA A 214 10.47 3.68 8.27
C ALA A 214 11.53 3.97 9.35
N VAL A 215 12.51 3.08 9.52
CA VAL A 215 13.61 3.26 10.48
C VAL A 215 14.46 4.48 10.12
N ALA A 216 14.74 4.68 8.83
CA ALA A 216 15.46 5.88 8.37
C ALA A 216 14.69 7.17 8.70
N LEU A 217 13.38 7.19 8.46
CA LEU A 217 12.51 8.32 8.81
C LEU A 217 12.48 8.57 10.31
N GLN A 218 12.38 7.51 11.12
CA GLN A 218 12.36 7.61 12.59
C GLN A 218 13.67 8.19 13.14
N ARG A 219 14.81 7.81 12.56
CA ARG A 219 16.14 8.26 12.97
C ARG A 219 16.49 9.66 12.45
N SER A 220 15.85 10.11 11.37
CA SER A 220 16.04 11.47 10.85
C SER A 220 15.46 12.50 11.81
N ARG A 221 16.27 13.50 12.18
CA ARG A 221 15.75 14.68 12.90
C ARG A 221 14.86 15.46 11.93
N LEU A 222 13.76 16.04 12.43
CA LEU A 222 12.99 17.00 11.64
C LEU A 222 13.96 18.11 11.20
N ALA A 223 14.07 18.36 9.90
CA ALA A 223 14.69 19.57 9.41
C ALA A 223 13.90 20.74 10.04
N ARG A 224 14.57 21.54 10.89
CA ARG A 224 13.99 22.77 11.43
C ARG A 224 14.09 23.85 10.36
#